data_AF-A0A4R4TM12-F1
#
_entry.id   AF-A0A4R4TM12-F1
#
_cell.length_a   1.000
_cell.length_b   1.000
_cell.length_c   1.000
_cell.angle_alpha   90.00
_cell.angle_beta   90.00
_cell.angle_gamma   90.00
#
_symmetry.space_group_name_H-M   'P 1'
#
loop_
_entity.id
_entity.type
_entity.pdbx_description
1 polymer ?
#
loop_
_entity_poly.entity_id
_entity_poly.type
_entity_poly.pdbx_seq_one_letter_code
_entity_poly.pdbx_strand_id
1 'polypeptide(L)' 'MRTVSGRTDRVVVVGAGLGGLACALHLAGSGRQVTVVEREPAPG' A
#
# COMPACT_ATOMS: atom_id res chain seq x y z
N MET A 1 -8.62 16.63 4.65
CA MET A 1 -8.42 15.27 4.08
C MET A 1 -8.48 15.41 2.56
N ARG A 2 -7.51 14.87 1.81
CA ARG A 2 -7.55 14.87 0.33
C ARG A 2 -8.23 13.59 -0.14
N THR A 3 -9.13 13.70 -1.11
CA THR A 3 -9.81 12.55 -1.74
C THR A 3 -9.50 12.55 -3.23
N VAL A 4 -9.64 11.37 -3.85
CA VAL A 4 -9.48 11.18 -5.29
C VAL A 4 -10.78 10.65 -5.87
N SER A 5 -11.15 11.10 -7.06
CA SER A 5 -12.29 10.59 -7.82
C SER A 5 -11.82 9.50 -8.80
N GLY A 6 -12.72 8.58 -9.15
CA GLY A 6 -12.44 7.48 -10.09
C GLY A 6 -12.03 6.16 -9.43
N ARG A 7 -11.56 5.22 -10.25
CA ARG A 7 -11.16 3.87 -9.80
C ARG A 7 -9.90 3.93 -8.95
N THR A 8 -9.89 3.22 -7.83
CA THR A 8 -8.77 3.15 -6.88
C THR A 8 -8.35 1.70 -6.58
N ASP A 9 -8.63 0.82 -7.54
CA ASP A 9 -8.45 -0.64 -7.40
C ASP A 9 -6.97 -1.04 -7.31
N ARG A 10 -6.05 -0.18 -7.80
CA ARG A 10 -4.60 -0.38 -7.77
C ARG A 10 -3.93 0.67 -6.89
N VAL A 11 -3.15 0.23 -5.91
CA VAL A 11 -2.50 1.10 -4.93
C VAL A 11 -1.01 0.81 -4.85
N VAL A 12 -0.20 1.87 -4.82
CA VAL A 12 1.23 1.79 -4.52
C VAL A 12 1.46 2.31 -3.10
N VAL A 13 2.09 1.51 -2.26
CA VAL A 13 2.53 1.91 -0.91
C VAL A 13 4.05 2.11 -0.95
N VAL A 14 4.51 3.26 -0.51
CA VAL A 14 5.94 3.60 -0.43
C VAL A 14 6.39 3.44 1.02
N GLY A 15 7.38 2.57 1.25
CA GLY A 15 7.87 2.17 2.55
C GLY A 15 7.26 0.84 3.03
N ALA A 16 8.11 -0.14 3.36
CA ALA A 16 7.74 -1.45 3.88
C ALA A 16 8.10 -1.64 5.37
N GLY A 17 8.12 -0.55 6.14
CA GLY A 17 8.07 -0.63 7.61
C GLY A 17 6.68 -1.04 8.13
N LEU A 18 6.53 -1.10 9.45
CA LEU A 18 5.29 -1.60 10.10
C LEU A 18 4.01 -0.90 9.62
N GLY A 19 4.01 0.43 9.52
CA GLY A 19 2.84 1.19 9.06
C GLY A 19 2.51 0.95 7.59
N GLY A 20 3.53 0.86 6.74
CA GLY A 20 3.38 0.62 5.31
C GLY A 20 2.83 -0.78 5.03
N LEU A 21 3.38 -1.80 5.68
CA LEU A 21 2.89 -3.16 5.57
C LEU A 21 1.48 -3.34 6.16
N ALA A 22 1.18 -2.73 7.30
CA ALA A 22 -0.18 -2.76 7.85
C ALA A 22 -1.20 -2.13 6.88
N CYS A 23 -0.84 -1.01 6.26
CA CYS A 23 -1.65 -0.37 5.21
C CYS A 23 -1.82 -1.30 4.00
N ALA A 24 -0.72 -1.87 3.49
CA ALA A 24 -0.73 -2.76 2.33
C ALA A 24 -1.62 -4.00 2.56
N LEU A 25 -1.49 -4.65 3.72
CA LEU A 25 -2.29 -5.81 4.08
C LEU A 25 -3.77 -5.47 4.23
N HIS A 26 -4.10 -4.32 4.84
CA HIS A 26 -5.49 -3.87 4.96
C HIS A 26 -6.12 -3.59 3.58
N LEU A 27 -5.37 -2.95 2.69
CA LEU A 27 -5.84 -2.68 1.32
C LEU A 27 -5.96 -3.97 0.50
N ALA A 28 -5.00 -4.89 0.60
CA ALA A 28 -5.05 -6.17 -0.08
C ALA A 28 -6.24 -7.03 0.41
N GLY A 29 -6.43 -7.12 1.72
CA GLY A 29 -7.55 -7.86 2.33
C GLY A 29 -8.93 -7.27 1.99
N SER A 30 -8.97 -6.01 1.57
CA SER A 30 -10.18 -5.34 1.11
C SER A 30 -10.32 -5.34 -0.44
N GLY A 31 -9.56 -6.20 -1.12
CA GLY A 31 -9.71 -6.49 -2.55
C GLY A 31 -8.94 -5.57 -3.49
N ARG A 32 -8.04 -4.71 -2.98
CA ARG A 32 -7.19 -3.86 -3.84
C ARG A 32 -5.95 -4.63 -4.30
N GLN A 33 -5.50 -4.33 -5.51
CA GLN A 33 -4.20 -4.76 -6.01
C GLN A 33 -3.12 -3.83 -5.46
N VAL A 34 -2.25 -4.34 -4.59
CA VAL A 34 -1.26 -3.52 -3.90
C VAL A 34 0.14 -3.86 -4.36
N THR A 35 0.94 -2.83 -4.67
CA THR A 35 2.38 -2.93 -4.88
C THR A 35 3.09 -2.15 -3.79
N VAL A 36 4.05 -2.76 -3.12
CA VAL A 36 4.87 -2.09 -2.10
C VAL A 36 6.24 -1.80 -2.70
N VAL A 37 6.75 -0.58 -2.48
CA VAL A 37 8.10 -0.17 -2.87
C VAL A 37 8.87 0.16 -1.60
N GLU A 38 10.01 -0.50 -1.42
CA GLU A 38 10.93 -0.26 -0.32
C GLU A 38 12.32 0.04 -0.88
N ARG A 39 13.09 0.88 -0.16
CA ARG A 39 14.47 1.18 -0.51
C ARG A 39 15.36 -0.02 -0.23
N GLU A 40 15.17 -0.65 0.93
CA GLU A 40 15.95 -1.81 1.34
C GLU A 40 15.52 -3.09 0.60
N PRO A 41 16.41 -4.10 0.49
CA PRO A 41 16.09 -5.36 -0.18
C PRO A 41 15.01 -6.20 0.54
N ALA A 42 14.74 -5.88 1.80
CA ALA A 42 13.79 -6.60 2.65
C ALA A 42 12.96 -5.60 3.48
N PRO A 43 11.72 -5.98 3.85
CA PRO A 43 10.90 -5.19 4.77
C PRO A 43 11.45 -5.22 6.21
N GLY A 44 11.09 -4.20 6.99
CA GLY A 44 11.53 -4.03 8.38
C GLY A 44 12.29 -2.73 8.59
#